data_AF-A0A2Z5ZHY5-F1
#
_entry.id   AF-A0A2Z5ZHY5-F1
#
_cell.length_a   1.000
_cell.length_b   1.000
_cell.length_c   1.000
_cell.angle_alpha   90.00
_cell.angle_beta   90.00
_cell.angle_gamma   90.00
#
_symmetry.space_group_name_H-M   'P 1'
#
loop_
_entity.id
_entity.type
_entity.pdbx_description
1 polymer ?
#
loop_
_entity_poly.entity_id
_entity_poly.type
_entity_poly.pdbx_seq_one_letter_code
_entity_poly.pdbx_strand_id
1 'polypeptide(L)'
;MYKYYFITMQNGLVAPGICYSGPLPVGAVACTQEQYNNSAYYTLKDGAIIASTPPTLSLQTQAQTLLKTQQSYIMQAYTVYGDETPPEWVSYLKALRAIAGGADTTSTSLPTPPAVAA
;
A
#
# COMPACT_ATOMS: atom_id res chain seq x y z
N MET A 1 -12.01 -23.40 18.15
CA MET A 1 -12.49 -22.63 17.00
C MET A 1 -11.93 -21.23 17.14
N TYR A 2 -11.20 -20.74 16.14
CA TYR A 2 -10.63 -19.38 16.18
C TYR A 2 -11.75 -18.34 16.18
N LYS A 3 -11.62 -17.31 17.00
CA LYS A 3 -12.51 -16.15 16.97
C LYS A 3 -11.72 -14.95 16.46
N TYR A 4 -12.26 -14.29 15.44
CA TYR A 4 -11.70 -13.05 14.90
C TYR A 4 -12.39 -11.86 15.55
N TYR A 5 -11.67 -10.76 15.73
CA TYR A 5 -12.23 -9.56 16.31
C TYR A 5 -11.51 -8.29 15.83
N PHE A 6 -12.16 -7.15 16.02
CA PHE A 6 -11.53 -5.84 16.00
C PHE A 6 -11.52 -5.24 17.41
N ILE A 7 -10.50 -4.46 17.74
CA ILE A 7 -10.42 -3.73 19.00
C ILE A 7 -9.90 -2.31 18.75
N THR A 8 -10.40 -1.34 19.51
CA THR A 8 -9.85 0.02 19.52
C THR A 8 -8.66 0.07 20.47
N MET A 9 -7.50 0.41 19.94
CA MET A 9 -6.25 0.54 20.67
C MET A 9 -6.23 1.88 21.44
N GLN A 10 -5.31 2.01 22.40
CA GLN A 10 -5.18 3.22 23.24
C GLN A 10 -4.92 4.51 22.44
N ASN A 11 -4.34 4.39 21.23
CA ASN A 11 -4.10 5.50 20.31
C ASN A 11 -5.30 5.80 19.38
N GLY A 12 -6.45 5.17 19.61
CA GLY A 12 -7.67 5.34 18.81
C GLY A 12 -7.68 4.57 17.49
N LEU A 13 -6.61 3.84 17.15
CA LEU A 13 -6.58 3.00 15.95
C LEU A 13 -7.35 1.70 16.18
N VAL A 14 -7.97 1.19 15.11
CA VAL A 14 -8.66 -0.11 15.14
C VAL A 14 -7.70 -1.18 14.63
N ALA A 15 -7.51 -2.23 15.43
CA ALA A 15 -6.63 -3.35 15.09
C ALA A 15 -7.44 -4.65 14.96
N PRO A 16 -7.18 -5.47 13.94
CA PRO A 16 -7.70 -6.84 13.89
C PRO A 16 -6.92 -7.75 14.85
N GLY A 17 -7.58 -8.75 15.42
CA GLY A 17 -6.95 -9.73 16.29
C GLY A 17 -7.57 -11.13 16.17
N ILE A 18 -6.82 -12.13 16.60
CA ILE A 18 -7.25 -13.53 16.68
C ILE A 18 -7.22 -13.97 18.14
N CYS A 19 -8.30 -14.58 18.59
CA CYS A 19 -8.39 -15.26 19.88
C CYS A 19 -8.37 -16.77 19.63
N TYR A 20 -7.30 -17.43 20.09
CA TYR A 20 -7.09 -18.87 19.93
C TYR A 20 -7.97 -19.70 20.85
N SER A 21 -8.20 -19.21 22.08
CA SER A 21 -9.04 -19.83 23.10
C SER A 21 -9.58 -18.79 24.08
N GLY A 22 -10.71 -19.07 24.72
CA GLY A 22 -11.30 -18.21 25.75
C GLY A 22 -12.28 -17.14 25.23
N PRO A 23 -12.63 -16.18 26.10
CA PRO A 23 -13.46 -15.02 25.74
C PRO A 23 -12.65 -14.01 24.92
N LEU A 24 -13.35 -13.17 24.14
CA LEU A 24 -12.71 -12.05 23.47
C LEU A 24 -12.20 -11.02 24.49
N PRO A 25 -11.14 -10.25 24.17
CA PRO A 25 -10.71 -9.15 25.01
C PRO A 25 -11.85 -8.16 25.30
N VAL A 26 -11.80 -7.52 26.46
CA VAL A 26 -12.78 -6.47 26.80
C VAL A 26 -12.71 -5.35 25.77
N GLY A 27 -13.87 -4.95 25.23
CA GLY A 27 -13.96 -3.91 24.19
C GLY A 27 -13.67 -4.41 22.76
N ALA A 28 -13.41 -5.71 22.58
CA ALA A 28 -13.31 -6.31 21.26
C ALA A 28 -14.70 -6.62 20.68
N VAL A 29 -14.84 -6.41 19.37
CA VAL A 29 -16.05 -6.73 18.59
C VAL A 29 -15.74 -7.91 17.69
N ALA A 30 -16.52 -8.99 17.81
CA ALA A 30 -16.36 -10.18 16.98
C ALA A 30 -16.54 -9.85 15.50
N CYS A 31 -15.67 -10.38 14.63
CA CYS A 31 -15.75 -10.22 13.19
C CYS A 31 -15.69 -11.58 12.46
N THR A 32 -16.04 -11.58 11.18
CA THR A 32 -15.85 -12.75 10.32
C THR A 32 -14.39 -12.89 9.91
N GLN A 33 -13.99 -14.09 9.48
CA GLN A 33 -12.66 -14.30 8.92
C GLN A 33 -12.38 -13.42 7.69
N GLU A 34 -13.40 -13.18 6.88
CA GLU A 34 -13.29 -12.31 5.71
C GLU A 34 -13.03 -10.85 6.10
N GLN A 35 -13.74 -10.35 7.12
CA GLN A 35 -13.51 -9.01 7.66
C GLN A 35 -12.10 -8.89 8.26
N TYR A 36 -11.61 -9.92 8.95
CA TYR A 36 -10.24 -9.97 9.45
C TYR A 36 -9.20 -9.89 8.32
N ASN A 37 -9.36 -10.72 7.29
CA ASN A 37 -8.45 -10.76 6.13
C ASN A 37 -8.45 -9.45 5.34
N ASN A 38 -9.58 -8.73 5.35
CA ASN A 38 -9.77 -7.45 4.66
C ASN A 38 -9.82 -6.26 5.63
N SER A 39 -9.14 -6.35 6.77
CA SER A 39 -9.21 -5.38 7.87
C SER A 39 -8.93 -3.91 7.47
N ALA A 40 -8.16 -3.66 6.41
CA ALA A 40 -7.94 -2.32 5.88
C ALA A 40 -9.21 -1.62 5.37
N TYR A 41 -10.29 -2.38 5.10
CA TYR A 41 -11.57 -1.88 4.60
C TYR A 41 -12.65 -1.80 5.68
N TYR A 42 -12.29 -1.99 6.95
CA TYR A 42 -13.24 -1.97 8.06
C TYR A 42 -12.71 -1.14 9.22
N THR A 43 -13.62 -0.51 9.95
CA THR A 43 -13.30 0.17 11.21
C THR A 43 -14.41 -0.08 12.23
N LEU A 44 -14.18 0.33 13.48
CA LEU A 44 -15.18 0.33 14.54
C LEU A 44 -15.78 1.72 14.70
N LYS A 45 -17.10 1.80 14.67
CA LYS A 45 -17.86 3.00 14.99
C LYS A 45 -19.02 2.63 15.90
N ASP A 46 -19.09 3.25 17.07
CA ASP A 46 -20.14 3.03 18.07
C ASP A 46 -20.34 1.54 18.43
N GLY A 47 -19.24 0.76 18.49
CA GLY A 47 -19.26 -0.67 18.80
C GLY A 47 -19.67 -1.58 17.63
N ALA A 48 -19.90 -1.03 16.43
CA ALA A 48 -20.20 -1.78 15.22
C ALA A 48 -19.03 -1.78 14.23
N ILE A 49 -18.87 -2.89 13.52
CA ILE A 49 -17.94 -2.98 12.38
C ILE A 49 -18.62 -2.34 11.18
N ILE A 50 -18.02 -1.29 10.64
CA ILE A 50 -18.51 -0.62 9.43
C ILE A 50 -17.46 -0.71 8.33
N ALA A 51 -17.92 -0.73 7.08
CA ALA A 51 -17.03 -0.58 5.94
C ALA A 51 -16.37 0.81 5.98
N SER A 52 -15.06 0.84 5.79
CA SER A 52 -14.27 2.05 5.66
C SER A 52 -13.64 2.06 4.28
N THR A 53 -13.67 3.21 3.62
CA THR A 53 -12.83 3.43 2.45
C THR A 53 -11.42 3.68 2.97
N PRO A 54 -10.43 2.82 2.68
CA PRO A 54 -9.06 3.12 3.05
C PRO A 54 -8.64 4.44 2.40
N PRO A 55 -7.81 5.26 3.08
CA PRO A 55 -7.31 6.48 2.49
C PRO A 55 -6.59 6.13 1.19
N THR A 56 -6.93 6.84 0.11
CA THR A 56 -6.19 6.74 -1.15
C THR A 56 -4.74 7.09 -0.86
N LEU A 57 -3.81 6.21 -1.24
CA LEU A 57 -2.38 6.49 -1.10
C LEU A 57 -2.05 7.80 -1.79
N SER A 58 -1.23 8.64 -1.14
CA SER A 58 -0.74 9.86 -1.76
C SER A 58 0.01 9.53 -3.05
N LEU A 59 -0.01 10.45 -4.03
CA LEU A 59 0.74 10.27 -5.29
C LEU A 59 2.24 10.02 -5.01
N GLN A 60 2.78 10.66 -3.98
CA GLN A 60 4.14 10.46 -3.50
C GLN A 60 4.39 9.00 -3.07
N THR A 61 3.50 8.44 -2.23
CA THR A 61 3.62 7.04 -1.78
C THR A 61 3.50 6.06 -2.96
N GLN A 62 2.60 6.33 -3.90
CA GLN A 62 2.48 5.52 -5.11
C GLN A 62 3.75 5.58 -5.96
N ALA A 63 4.33 6.77 -6.15
CA ALA A 63 5.58 6.97 -6.90
C ALA A 63 6.78 6.29 -6.24
N GLN A 64 6.86 6.29 -4.90
CA GLN A 64 7.92 5.59 -4.16
C GLN A 64 7.89 4.08 -4.41
N THR A 65 6.71 3.48 -4.36
CA THR A 65 6.52 2.05 -4.66
C THR A 65 6.87 1.74 -6.11
N LEU A 66 6.31 2.51 -7.05
CA LEU A 66 6.53 2.32 -8.47
C LEU A 66 8.00 2.51 -8.85
N LEU A 67 8.69 3.51 -8.30
CA LEU A 67 10.11 3.75 -8.57
C LEU A 67 10.96 2.53 -8.20
N LYS A 68 10.73 1.91 -7.03
CA LYS A 68 11.46 0.70 -6.62
C LYS A 68 11.24 -0.45 -7.61
N THR A 69 9.99 -0.71 -7.98
CA THR A 69 9.64 -1.74 -8.97
C THR A 69 10.33 -1.50 -10.31
N GLN A 70 10.33 -0.26 -10.80
CA GLN A 70 10.88 0.09 -12.11
C GLN A 70 12.41 0.09 -12.11
N GLN A 71 13.06 0.46 -11.01
CA GLN A 71 14.51 0.31 -10.85
C GLN A 71 14.93 -1.16 -10.90
N SER A 72 14.17 -2.06 -10.25
CA SER A 72 14.43 -3.51 -10.34
C SER A 72 14.25 -4.04 -11.76
N TYR A 73 13.22 -3.58 -12.47
CA TYR A 73 13.01 -3.92 -13.88
C TYR A 73 14.20 -3.48 -14.75
N ILE A 74 14.63 -2.21 -14.67
CA ILE A 74 15.76 -1.70 -15.44
C ILE A 74 17.05 -2.45 -15.15
N MET A 75 17.30 -2.77 -13.88
CA MET A 75 18.49 -3.54 -13.50
C MET A 75 18.51 -4.91 -14.20
N GLN A 76 17.37 -5.59 -14.22
CA GLN A 76 17.24 -6.91 -14.84
C GLN A 76 17.22 -6.86 -16.37
N ALA A 77 16.59 -5.83 -16.96
CA ALA A 77 16.42 -5.72 -18.39
C ALA A 77 17.66 -5.21 -19.13
N TYR A 78 18.47 -4.35 -18.48
CA TYR A 78 19.60 -3.68 -19.14
C TYR A 78 20.91 -3.88 -18.37
N THR A 79 20.95 -3.45 -17.10
CA THR A 79 22.22 -3.33 -16.35
C THR A 79 22.95 -4.67 -16.19
N VAL A 80 22.24 -5.76 -15.91
CA VAL A 80 22.84 -7.09 -15.73
C VAL A 80 23.49 -7.61 -17.02
N TYR A 81 23.01 -7.21 -18.18
CA TYR A 81 23.55 -7.60 -19.49
C TYR A 81 24.64 -6.65 -20.00
N GLY A 82 24.93 -5.57 -19.26
CA GLY A 82 25.86 -4.53 -19.68
C GLY A 82 25.28 -3.55 -20.70
N ASP A 83 23.97 -3.61 -20.93
CA ASP A 83 23.29 -2.70 -21.85
C ASP A 83 23.05 -1.33 -21.21
N GLU A 84 23.11 -0.29 -22.03
CA GLU A 84 22.74 1.05 -21.60
C GLU A 84 21.23 1.16 -21.37
N THR A 85 20.83 1.81 -20.27
CA THR A 85 19.41 2.10 -20.03
C THR A 85 18.93 3.15 -21.03
N PRO A 86 17.84 2.91 -21.77
CA PRO A 86 17.36 3.86 -22.76
C PRO A 86 17.02 5.24 -22.15
N PRO A 87 17.27 6.35 -22.86
CA PRO A 87 17.06 7.71 -22.32
C PRO A 87 15.63 8.00 -21.84
N GLU A 88 14.62 7.41 -22.48
CA GLU A 88 13.21 7.51 -22.10
C GLU A 88 12.93 6.85 -20.74
N TRP A 89 13.58 5.71 -20.46
CA TRP A 89 13.52 5.05 -19.16
C TRP A 89 14.22 5.87 -18.08
N VAL A 90 15.37 6.47 -18.41
CA VAL A 90 16.07 7.40 -17.49
C VAL A 90 15.17 8.61 -17.15
N SER A 91 14.51 9.18 -18.15
CA SER A 91 13.60 10.32 -17.98
C SER A 91 12.38 9.97 -17.13
N TYR A 92 11.78 8.81 -17.39
CA TYR A 92 10.68 8.26 -16.60
C TYR A 92 11.07 8.02 -15.12
N LEU A 93 12.22 7.40 -14.86
CA LEU A 93 12.71 7.17 -13.50
C LEU A 93 13.01 8.49 -12.74
N LYS A 94 13.50 9.52 -13.45
CA LYS A 94 13.70 10.86 -12.87
C LYS A 94 12.36 11.52 -12.50
N ALA A 95 11.34 11.42 -13.35
CA ALA A 95 10.00 11.93 -13.06
C ALA A 95 9.40 11.24 -11.83
N LEU A 96 9.47 9.90 -11.77
CA LEU A 96 9.04 9.15 -10.58
C LEU A 96 9.79 9.56 -9.32
N ARG A 97 11.11 9.79 -9.41
CA ARG A 97 11.92 10.27 -8.28
C ARG A 97 11.49 11.66 -7.81
N ALA A 98 11.18 12.58 -8.73
CA ALA A 98 10.72 13.92 -8.38
C ALA A 98 9.41 13.87 -7.60
N ILE A 99 8.43 13.08 -8.05
CA ILE A 99 7.15 12.88 -7.35
C ILE A 99 7.38 12.16 -6.02
N ALA A 100 8.15 11.07 -6.00
CA ALA A 100 8.43 10.27 -4.80
C ALA A 100 9.17 11.07 -3.70
N GLY A 101 10.01 12.02 -4.11
CA GLY A 101 10.73 12.93 -3.21
C GLY A 101 9.95 14.19 -2.83
N GLY A 102 8.76 14.41 -3.40
CA GLY A 102 7.95 15.61 -3.17
C GLY A 102 8.50 16.88 -3.83
N ALA A 103 9.48 16.77 -4.72
CA ALA A 103 9.99 17.89 -5.50
C ALA A 103 9.00 18.31 -6.60
N ASP A 104 8.23 17.35 -7.14
CA ASP A 104 7.10 17.63 -8.02
C ASP A 104 5.81 17.66 -7.20
N THR A 105 5.26 18.87 -7.05
CA THR A 105 3.99 19.16 -6.37
C THR A 105 2.86 19.49 -7.33
N THR A 106 3.13 19.45 -8.64
CA THR A 106 2.21 19.84 -9.70
C THR A 106 1.56 18.65 -10.40
N SER A 107 2.25 17.51 -10.41
CA SER A 107 1.71 16.27 -10.97
C SER A 107 0.46 15.80 -10.22
N THR A 108 -0.58 15.46 -10.99
CA THR A 108 -1.84 14.90 -10.49
C THR A 108 -1.98 13.41 -10.73
N SER A 109 -1.02 12.81 -11.46
CA SER A 109 -1.00 11.39 -11.82
C SER A 109 0.43 10.89 -11.98
N LEU A 110 0.61 9.57 -11.93
CA LEU A 110 1.92 8.97 -12.20
C LEU A 110 2.23 9.06 -13.70
N PRO A 111 3.52 9.22 -14.09
CA PRO A 111 3.92 9.12 -15.47
C PRO A 111 3.67 7.71 -16.00
N THR A 112 3.40 7.60 -17.31
CA THR A 112 3.27 6.31 -18.00
C THR A 112 4.65 5.74 -18.31
N PRO A 113 4.90 4.44 -18.09
CA PRO A 113 6.17 3.82 -18.47
C PRO A 113 6.37 3.88 -20.00
N PRO A 114 7.63 3.96 -20.48
CA PRO A 114 7.94 3.85 -21.89
C PRO A 114 7.54 2.48 -22.46
N ALA A 115 7.29 2.43 -23.78
CA ALA A 115 7.14 1.16 -24.48
C ALA A 115 8.48 0.41 -24.48
N VAL A 116 8.43 -0.91 -24.29
CA VAL A 116 9.61 -1.76 -24.44
C VAL A 116 9.89 -1.87 -25.94
N ALA A 117 11.11 -1.55 -26.37
CA ALA A 117 11.54 -1.92 -27.73
C ALA A 117 11.57 -3.45 -27.81
N ALA A 118 10.74 -4.02 -28.69
CA ALA A 118 10.64 -5.45 -28.92
C ALA A 118 11.91 -6.01 -29.57
#